data_AF-A0A2P6C871-F1
#
_entry.id   AF-A0A2P6C871-F1
#
_cell.length_a   1.000
_cell.length_b   1.000
_cell.length_c   1.000
_cell.angle_alpha   90.00
_cell.angle_beta   90.00
_cell.angle_gamma   90.00
#
_symmetry.space_group_name_H-M   'P 1'
#
loop_
_entity.id
_entity.type
_entity.pdbx_description
1 polymer ?
#
loop_
_entity_poly.entity_id
_entity_poly.type
_entity_poly.pdbx_seq_one_letter_code
_entity_poly.pdbx_strand_id
1 'polypeptide(L)'
;MKKNKITAIVWTLVLSISFITCVEDGNFTVPESLGNEENEAVSNILDSIAAGSLQLKTIQQLKELYIIGDNPLEITSDIVVKGYVISSDKSGNFYKEFYVQDAPENPTAGIKVALNLSNSYNKFNIGREIYIRLKGLYVGEINSGDGNITIGGKVSTTDLNEIENVTTNQIPNHIFRTETTKEIVPKLIDFAGINETNIGTFIALENVFFDAKLGGKSYVDPKEDFDTQRKIQTCLGLGYDYIWLETSSFSRFSTETLPEKAGSIKAIVSKNFNGDLIVLNLNDTGGVYMNDERCTPLPIEEYTTILLEENFDTESGEIDVLNWINYREEGTKSWRSYTDTYSQSKAARMNSINSGDESTITWLITSGINLDATIQEFLSFETSNSFGNGSNLQALISTDFDGIESNIHTATWAVLPAKIVSNGENYKSWVHSTYIDLSNYSGTAFIAFKYTGNGNVNFDGTYELDNISVIAK
;
A
#
# COMPACT_ATOMS: atom_id res chain seq x y z
N MET A 1 -9.09 -75.57 -35.79
CA MET A 1 -9.39 -74.13 -35.59
C MET A 1 -8.15 -73.41 -35.07
N LYS A 2 -7.31 -72.88 -35.97
CA LYS A 2 -6.18 -72.01 -35.60
C LYS A 2 -6.72 -70.59 -35.44
N LYS A 3 -7.23 -70.26 -34.25
CA LYS A 3 -7.67 -68.89 -33.93
C LYS A 3 -6.46 -68.02 -33.62
N ASN A 4 -6.21 -67.09 -34.54
CA ASN A 4 -5.46 -65.84 -34.44
C ASN A 4 -4.86 -65.50 -33.07
N LYS A 5 -3.63 -65.95 -32.81
CA LYS A 5 -2.77 -65.39 -31.75
C LYS A 5 -2.27 -63.98 -32.09
N ILE A 6 -2.31 -63.59 -33.37
CA ILE A 6 -1.83 -62.29 -33.85
C ILE A 6 -2.82 -61.16 -33.50
N THR A 7 -4.13 -61.41 -33.51
CA THR A 7 -5.11 -60.37 -33.16
C THR A 7 -5.11 -60.02 -31.67
N ALA A 8 -4.83 -60.97 -30.78
CA ALA A 8 -4.78 -60.70 -29.34
C ALA A 8 -3.59 -59.79 -28.95
N ILE A 9 -2.45 -59.92 -29.65
CA ILE A 9 -1.24 -59.12 -29.42
C ILE A 9 -1.42 -57.70 -29.98
N VAL A 10 -2.11 -57.54 -31.10
CA VAL A 10 -2.40 -56.22 -31.68
C VAL A 10 -3.37 -55.43 -30.80
N TRP A 11 -4.38 -56.08 -30.20
CA TRP A 11 -5.31 -55.40 -29.27
C TRP A 11 -4.66 -55.02 -27.93
N THR A 12 -3.66 -55.76 -27.45
CA THR A 12 -2.91 -55.39 -26.23
C THR A 12 -1.89 -54.28 -26.49
N LEU A 13 -1.32 -54.19 -27.70
CA LEU A 13 -0.42 -53.09 -28.09
C LEU A 13 -1.18 -51.78 -28.33
N VAL A 14 -2.41 -51.83 -28.87
CA VAL A 14 -3.23 -50.64 -29.12
C VAL A 14 -3.85 -50.09 -27.83
N LEU A 15 -4.14 -50.93 -26.82
CA LEU A 15 -4.61 -50.45 -25.51
C LEU A 15 -3.49 -49.84 -24.63
N SER A 16 -2.23 -50.18 -24.89
CA SER A 16 -1.08 -49.68 -24.11
C SER A 16 -0.51 -48.36 -24.65
N ILE A 17 -0.85 -47.97 -25.88
CA ILE A 17 -0.50 -46.66 -26.45
C ILE A 17 -1.50 -45.57 -26.03
N SER A 18 -2.69 -45.93 -25.53
CA SER A 18 -3.74 -44.99 -25.11
C SER A 18 -3.53 -44.36 -23.73
N PHE A 19 -2.46 -44.68 -23.01
CA PHE A 19 -2.21 -44.21 -21.64
C PHE A 19 -0.91 -43.42 -21.44
N ILE A 20 -0.27 -42.95 -22.52
CA ILE A 20 0.95 -42.08 -22.44
C ILE A 20 0.72 -40.75 -23.15
N THR A 21 -0.44 -40.14 -22.91
CA THR A 21 -0.61 -38.68 -23.05
C THR A 21 -1.13 -38.12 -21.73
N CYS A 22 -0.46 -38.46 -20.62
CA CYS A 22 -0.37 -37.48 -19.55
C CYS A 22 0.52 -36.37 -20.12
N VAL A 23 -0.10 -35.26 -20.49
CA VAL A 23 0.60 -33.98 -20.60
C VAL A 23 1.30 -33.80 -19.25
N GLU A 24 2.63 -33.82 -19.24
CA GLU A 24 3.42 -33.36 -18.09
C GLU A 24 2.85 -32.03 -17.62
N ASP A 25 2.70 -31.89 -16.30
CA ASP A 25 2.08 -30.76 -15.59
C ASP A 25 2.11 -29.45 -16.39
N GLY A 26 0.93 -28.85 -16.56
CA GLY A 26 0.60 -27.68 -17.40
C GLY A 26 1.41 -26.40 -17.19
N ASN A 27 2.73 -26.48 -17.27
CA ASN A 27 3.66 -25.39 -17.52
C ASN A 27 3.64 -25.11 -19.02
N PHE A 28 2.54 -24.51 -19.49
CA PHE A 28 2.57 -23.82 -20.76
C PHE A 28 3.57 -22.68 -20.62
N THR A 29 4.69 -22.77 -21.33
CA THR A 29 5.59 -21.63 -21.49
C THR A 29 4.82 -20.54 -22.23
N VAL A 30 4.74 -19.36 -21.64
CA VAL A 30 4.16 -18.18 -22.30
C VAL A 30 4.87 -18.01 -23.65
N PRO A 31 4.16 -17.97 -24.79
CA PRO A 31 4.79 -17.81 -26.09
C PRO A 31 5.69 -16.57 -26.09
N GLU A 32 6.99 -16.78 -26.31
CA GLU A 32 7.99 -15.71 -26.40
C GLU A 32 7.72 -14.82 -27.62
N SER A 33 7.31 -15.42 -28.74
CA SER A 33 6.89 -14.68 -29.93
C SER A 33 5.46 -14.19 -29.78
N LEU A 34 5.26 -12.88 -29.92
CA LEU A 34 3.94 -12.33 -30.20
C LEU A 34 3.50 -12.78 -31.61
N GLY A 35 2.20 -13.00 -31.80
CA GLY A 35 1.67 -13.11 -33.16
C GLY A 35 1.90 -11.80 -33.92
N ASN A 36 2.05 -11.85 -35.24
CA ASN A 36 2.31 -10.67 -36.08
C ASN A 36 1.35 -9.50 -35.78
N GLU A 37 0.08 -9.79 -35.48
CA GLU A 37 -0.95 -8.80 -35.13
C GLU A 37 -0.67 -8.07 -33.81
N GLU A 38 -0.21 -8.76 -32.76
CA GLU A 38 0.11 -8.13 -31.48
C GLU A 38 1.36 -7.22 -31.61
N ASN A 39 2.35 -7.64 -32.42
CA ASN A 39 3.55 -6.85 -32.71
C ASN A 39 3.24 -5.58 -33.53
N GLU A 40 2.35 -5.68 -34.52
CA GLU A 40 1.91 -4.53 -35.31
C GLU A 40 1.13 -3.53 -34.45
N ALA A 41 0.24 -4.01 -33.56
CA ALA A 41 -0.51 -3.16 -32.67
C ALA A 41 0.38 -2.35 -31.71
N VAL A 42 1.41 -2.98 -31.13
CA VAL A 42 2.39 -2.28 -30.29
C VAL A 42 3.17 -1.25 -31.09
N SER A 43 3.63 -1.59 -32.29
CA SER A 43 4.36 -0.65 -33.17
C SER A 43 3.51 0.58 -33.48
N ASN A 44 2.23 0.38 -33.82
CA ASN A 44 1.28 1.47 -34.08
C ASN A 44 1.06 2.37 -32.85
N ILE A 45 1.05 1.81 -31.63
CA ILE A 45 0.96 2.59 -30.39
C ILE A 45 2.20 3.46 -30.22
N LEU A 46 3.40 2.90 -30.40
CA LEU A 46 4.65 3.62 -30.26
C LEU A 46 4.78 4.76 -31.29
N ASP A 47 4.42 4.49 -32.54
CA ASP A 47 4.40 5.49 -33.62
C ASP A 47 3.40 6.62 -33.31
N SER A 48 2.23 6.26 -32.79
CA SER A 48 1.19 7.23 -32.41
C SER A 48 1.60 8.09 -31.20
N ILE A 49 2.34 7.53 -30.24
CA ILE A 49 2.94 8.29 -29.14
C ILE A 49 3.99 9.26 -29.70
N ALA A 50 4.87 8.80 -30.58
CA ALA A 50 5.91 9.63 -31.20
C ALA A 50 5.33 10.76 -32.07
N ALA A 51 4.21 10.50 -32.74
CA ALA A 51 3.46 11.49 -33.53
C ALA A 51 2.60 12.44 -32.65
N GLY A 52 2.46 12.18 -31.35
CA GLY A 52 1.65 12.97 -30.43
C GLY A 52 0.14 12.76 -30.55
N SER A 53 -0.32 11.74 -31.28
CA SER A 53 -1.74 11.39 -31.39
C SER A 53 -2.24 10.53 -30.22
N LEU A 54 -1.34 9.81 -29.54
CA LEU A 54 -1.58 9.17 -28.25
C LEU A 54 -0.76 9.87 -27.17
N GLN A 55 -1.41 10.26 -26.07
CA GLN A 55 -0.73 10.86 -24.93
C GLN A 55 -0.26 9.77 -23.95
N LEU A 56 1.04 9.59 -23.82
CA LEU A 56 1.62 8.76 -22.77
C LEU A 56 1.52 9.48 -21.42
N LYS A 57 0.84 8.88 -20.44
CA LYS A 57 0.83 9.31 -19.03
C LYS A 57 1.57 8.31 -18.15
N THR A 58 2.15 8.81 -17.06
CA THR A 58 2.65 7.94 -15.99
C THR A 58 1.49 7.31 -15.22
N ILE A 59 1.75 6.21 -14.50
CA ILE A 59 0.74 5.60 -13.63
C ILE A 59 0.30 6.59 -12.54
N GLN A 60 1.23 7.35 -11.96
CA GLN A 60 0.92 8.38 -10.98
C GLN A 60 -0.04 9.45 -11.53
N GLN A 61 0.25 9.98 -12.72
CA GLN A 61 -0.62 10.95 -13.39
C GLN A 61 -2.00 10.40 -13.76
N LEU A 62 -2.13 9.08 -13.93
CA LEU A 62 -3.42 8.43 -14.13
C LEU A 62 -4.20 8.36 -12.81
N LYS A 63 -3.55 7.95 -11.72
CA LYS A 63 -4.16 7.89 -10.38
C LYS A 63 -4.69 9.25 -9.95
N GLU A 64 -3.95 10.32 -10.24
CA GLU A 64 -4.35 11.72 -9.97
C GLU A 64 -5.60 12.19 -10.73
N LEU A 65 -6.06 11.47 -11.76
CA LEU A 65 -7.30 11.82 -12.45
C LEU A 65 -8.55 11.42 -11.64
N TYR A 66 -8.42 10.47 -10.71
CA TYR A 66 -9.53 9.94 -9.94
C TYR A 66 -9.42 10.36 -8.47
N ILE A 67 -10.53 10.82 -7.91
CA ILE A 67 -10.66 11.12 -6.48
C ILE A 67 -11.27 9.89 -5.84
N ILE A 68 -10.57 9.29 -4.87
CA ILE A 68 -11.05 8.10 -4.14
C ILE A 68 -12.42 8.36 -3.54
N GLY A 69 -13.37 7.42 -3.74
CA GLY A 69 -14.75 7.54 -3.28
C GLY A 69 -15.69 8.33 -4.21
N ASP A 70 -15.18 9.00 -5.25
CA ASP A 70 -16.04 9.64 -6.27
C ASP A 70 -16.54 8.62 -7.31
N ASN A 71 -17.52 9.04 -8.12
CA ASN A 71 -18.00 8.26 -9.27
C ASN A 71 -16.84 7.89 -10.22
N PRO A 72 -16.88 6.70 -10.85
CA PRO A 72 -15.90 6.28 -11.84
C PRO A 72 -15.69 7.29 -12.95
N LEU A 73 -14.43 7.54 -13.29
CA LEU A 73 -14.04 8.45 -14.36
C LEU A 73 -13.90 7.69 -15.69
N GLU A 74 -14.75 8.02 -16.67
CA GLU A 74 -14.55 7.58 -18.05
C GLU A 74 -13.37 8.35 -18.68
N ILE A 75 -12.40 7.63 -19.22
CA ILE A 75 -11.32 8.24 -19.98
C ILE A 75 -11.77 8.41 -21.43
N THR A 76 -12.08 9.64 -21.83
CA THR A 76 -12.52 9.96 -23.21
C THR A 76 -11.39 10.40 -24.13
N SER A 77 -10.23 10.74 -23.55
CA SER A 77 -9.02 11.18 -24.26
C SER A 77 -8.19 9.99 -24.74
N ASP A 78 -7.39 10.21 -25.78
CA ASP A 78 -6.48 9.23 -26.37
C ASP A 78 -5.20 9.03 -25.51
N ILE A 79 -5.41 8.61 -24.25
CA ILE A 79 -4.36 8.36 -23.26
C ILE A 79 -3.89 6.91 -23.34
N VAL A 80 -2.58 6.72 -23.17
CA VAL A 80 -1.93 5.42 -22.98
C VAL A 80 -1.09 5.44 -21.71
N VAL A 81 -1.07 4.32 -21.00
CA VAL A 81 -0.14 4.07 -19.89
C VAL A 81 0.74 2.89 -20.22
N LYS A 82 2.02 2.99 -19.85
CA LYS A 82 3.01 1.92 -19.93
C LYS A 82 3.28 1.38 -18.52
N GLY A 83 3.50 0.07 -18.40
CA GLY A 83 4.10 -0.48 -17.18
C GLY A 83 4.47 -1.96 -17.29
N TYR A 84 4.90 -2.52 -16.16
CA TYR A 84 5.38 -3.89 -16.03
C TYR A 84 4.50 -4.68 -15.09
N VAL A 85 4.04 -5.85 -15.52
CA VAL A 85 3.16 -6.73 -14.73
C VAL A 85 3.94 -7.29 -13.53
N ILE A 86 3.37 -7.19 -12.33
CA ILE A 86 4.01 -7.63 -11.07
C ILE A 86 3.24 -8.67 -10.28
N SER A 87 1.99 -8.94 -10.65
CA SER A 87 1.20 -9.99 -10.03
C SER A 87 0.84 -11.11 -11.02
N SER A 88 0.42 -12.26 -10.48
CA SER A 88 0.10 -13.44 -11.25
C SER A 88 -1.05 -14.21 -10.62
N ASP A 89 -2.07 -14.53 -11.40
CA ASP A 89 -3.14 -15.45 -11.01
C ASP A 89 -2.70 -16.93 -11.06
N LYS A 90 -1.40 -17.21 -11.30
CA LYS A 90 -0.89 -18.58 -11.39
C LYS A 90 -1.11 -19.37 -10.11
N SER A 91 -0.92 -18.77 -8.94
CA SER A 91 -1.11 -19.44 -7.64
C SER A 91 -2.56 -19.40 -7.14
N GLY A 92 -3.42 -18.59 -7.75
CA GLY A 92 -4.79 -18.34 -7.29
C GLY A 92 -4.94 -17.29 -6.21
N ASN A 93 -3.86 -16.62 -5.76
CA ASN A 93 -3.98 -15.52 -4.79
C ASN A 93 -4.52 -14.22 -5.41
N PHE A 94 -4.34 -14.04 -6.73
CA PHE A 94 -4.97 -12.99 -7.53
C PHE A 94 -6.00 -13.63 -8.45
N TYR A 95 -7.17 -12.99 -8.64
CA TYR A 95 -8.24 -13.53 -9.48
C TYR A 95 -8.93 -12.43 -10.30
N LYS A 96 -8.93 -12.58 -11.63
CA LYS A 96 -9.50 -11.60 -12.57
C LYS A 96 -8.94 -10.18 -12.43
N GLU A 97 -7.68 -10.12 -11.99
CA GLU A 97 -6.95 -8.88 -11.82
C GLU A 97 -5.46 -9.13 -12.01
N PHE A 98 -4.74 -8.07 -12.36
CA PHE A 98 -3.30 -8.03 -12.14
C PHE A 98 -2.86 -6.60 -11.79
N TYR A 99 -1.67 -6.50 -11.21
CA TYR A 99 -1.02 -5.24 -10.88
C TYR A 99 0.09 -4.93 -11.87
N VAL A 100 0.24 -3.64 -12.14
CA VAL A 100 1.27 -3.09 -13.03
C VAL A 100 1.98 -1.96 -12.30
N GLN A 101 3.30 -1.91 -12.40
CA GLN A 101 4.10 -0.80 -11.89
C GLN A 101 4.89 -0.09 -13.01
N ASP A 102 5.29 1.14 -12.76
CA ASP A 102 5.87 2.04 -13.77
C ASP A 102 7.30 1.70 -14.19
N ALA A 103 8.08 1.06 -13.32
CA ALA A 103 9.46 0.65 -13.57
C ALA A 103 9.73 -0.79 -13.10
N PRO A 104 10.62 -1.54 -13.75
CA PRO A 104 10.92 -2.92 -13.34
C PRO A 104 11.70 -2.99 -12.01
N GLU A 105 12.36 -1.90 -11.61
CA GLU A 105 13.13 -1.77 -10.39
C GLU A 105 12.84 -0.40 -9.76
N ASN A 106 12.75 -0.34 -8.42
CA ASN A 106 12.45 0.88 -7.66
C ASN A 106 11.24 1.68 -8.19
N PRO A 107 10.06 1.05 -8.35
CA PRO A 107 8.86 1.71 -8.84
C PRO A 107 8.44 2.91 -7.99
N THR A 108 7.85 3.91 -8.64
CA THR A 108 7.27 5.07 -7.94
C THR A 108 5.76 4.99 -7.82
N ALA A 109 5.08 4.30 -8.75
CA ALA A 109 3.65 4.09 -8.72
C ALA A 109 3.28 2.74 -9.34
N GLY A 110 2.15 2.19 -8.88
CA GLY A 110 1.52 1.04 -9.48
C GLY A 110 0.00 1.15 -9.45
N ILE A 111 -0.65 0.30 -10.24
CA ILE A 111 -2.10 0.34 -10.44
C ILE A 111 -2.65 -1.06 -10.66
N LYS A 112 -3.87 -1.27 -10.16
CA LYS A 112 -4.65 -2.48 -10.36
C LYS A 112 -5.36 -2.41 -11.71
N VAL A 113 -5.40 -3.53 -12.43
CA VAL A 113 -6.21 -3.70 -13.63
C VAL A 113 -7.22 -4.81 -13.37
N ALA A 114 -8.50 -4.52 -13.51
CA ALA A 114 -9.59 -5.47 -13.35
C ALA A 114 -9.97 -6.03 -14.73
N LEU A 115 -9.95 -7.36 -14.92
CA LEU A 115 -10.18 -7.98 -16.22
C LEU A 115 -10.91 -9.32 -16.11
N ASN A 116 -11.86 -9.55 -17.01
CA ASN A 116 -12.59 -10.80 -17.08
C ASN A 116 -11.80 -11.85 -17.86
N LEU A 117 -10.56 -12.13 -17.47
CA LEU A 117 -9.69 -13.12 -18.09
C LEU A 117 -9.01 -13.97 -17.01
N SER A 118 -9.24 -15.28 -17.06
CA SER A 118 -8.61 -16.28 -16.19
C SER A 118 -7.34 -16.83 -16.82
N ASN A 119 -6.42 -17.31 -15.98
CA ASN A 119 -5.08 -17.73 -16.37
C ASN A 119 -4.33 -16.61 -17.13
N SER A 120 -4.51 -15.38 -16.64
CA SER A 120 -3.92 -14.18 -17.22
C SER A 120 -2.40 -14.26 -17.29
N TYR A 121 -1.76 -15.01 -16.38
CA TYR A 121 -0.33 -15.30 -16.37
C TYR A 121 0.21 -15.93 -17.67
N ASN A 122 -0.64 -16.62 -18.45
CA ASN A 122 -0.26 -17.19 -19.76
C ASN A 122 -0.12 -16.12 -20.86
N LYS A 123 -0.68 -14.92 -20.64
CA LYS A 123 -0.60 -13.78 -21.56
C LYS A 123 0.25 -12.65 -20.98
N PHE A 124 0.05 -12.34 -19.71
CA PHE A 124 0.64 -11.25 -18.96
C PHE A 124 1.51 -11.83 -17.83
N ASN A 125 2.63 -12.46 -18.19
CA ASN A 125 3.57 -12.99 -17.19
C ASN A 125 4.21 -11.86 -16.37
N ILE A 126 4.66 -12.18 -15.15
CA ILE A 126 5.44 -11.24 -14.33
C ILE A 126 6.62 -10.73 -15.15
N GLY A 127 6.87 -9.41 -15.08
CA GLY A 127 7.90 -8.73 -15.83
C GLY A 127 7.49 -8.26 -17.23
N ARG A 128 6.34 -8.70 -17.74
CA ARG A 128 5.88 -8.33 -19.08
C ARG A 128 5.64 -6.84 -19.17
N GLU A 129 6.31 -6.18 -20.10
CA GLU A 129 6.00 -4.79 -20.45
C GLU A 129 4.70 -4.75 -21.25
N ILE A 130 3.77 -3.90 -20.83
CA ILE A 130 2.47 -3.69 -21.47
C ILE A 130 2.17 -2.21 -21.70
N TYR A 131 1.32 -1.94 -22.69
CA TYR A 131 0.67 -0.66 -22.93
C TYR A 131 -0.84 -0.81 -22.77
N ILE A 132 -1.47 0.10 -22.04
CA ILE A 132 -2.91 0.15 -21.84
C ILE A 132 -3.46 1.40 -22.51
N ARG A 133 -4.27 1.25 -23.56
CA ARG A 133 -5.05 2.34 -24.15
C ARG A 133 -6.29 2.58 -23.31
N LEU A 134 -6.45 3.79 -22.80
CA LEU A 134 -7.49 4.07 -21.80
C LEU A 134 -8.79 4.63 -22.38
N LYS A 135 -8.79 5.12 -23.62
CA LYS A 135 -9.99 5.72 -24.22
C LYS A 135 -11.17 4.76 -24.26
N GLY A 136 -12.24 5.04 -23.51
CA GLY A 136 -13.42 4.19 -23.35
C GLY A 136 -13.32 3.16 -22.21
N LEU A 137 -12.24 3.20 -21.42
CA LEU A 137 -12.14 2.54 -20.12
C LEU A 137 -12.43 3.52 -18.99
N TYR A 138 -12.55 2.99 -17.79
CA TYR A 138 -12.83 3.74 -16.58
C TYR A 138 -11.67 3.63 -15.59
N VAL A 139 -11.47 4.67 -14.82
CA VAL A 139 -10.65 4.66 -13.59
C VAL A 139 -11.60 4.84 -12.41
N GLY A 140 -11.53 3.96 -11.43
CA GLY A 140 -12.38 4.01 -10.24
C GLY A 140 -12.04 2.88 -9.29
N GLU A 141 -12.98 2.52 -8.42
CA GLU A 141 -12.84 1.44 -7.44
C GLU A 141 -13.73 0.25 -7.83
N ILE A 142 -13.29 -0.98 -7.57
CA ILE A 142 -14.16 -2.15 -7.75
C ILE A 142 -15.16 -2.24 -6.59
N ASN A 143 -14.74 -1.88 -5.38
CA ASN A 143 -15.61 -1.75 -4.22
C ASN A 143 -15.56 -0.30 -3.76
N SER A 144 -16.69 0.39 -3.75
CA SER A 144 -16.73 1.84 -3.46
C SER A 144 -16.10 2.13 -2.09
N GLY A 145 -15.09 3.01 -2.07
CA GLY A 145 -14.37 3.41 -0.86
C GLY A 145 -13.24 2.46 -0.42
N ASP A 146 -12.89 1.44 -1.21
CA ASP A 146 -11.79 0.53 -0.87
C ASP A 146 -10.39 1.15 -1.03
N GLY A 147 -10.26 2.31 -1.67
CA GLY A 147 -9.00 3.02 -1.89
C GLY A 147 -8.11 2.41 -2.97
N ASN A 148 -8.52 1.30 -3.61
CA ASN A 148 -7.77 0.66 -4.69
C ASN A 148 -8.13 1.29 -6.04
N ILE A 149 -7.39 2.34 -6.43
CA ILE A 149 -7.53 2.95 -7.77
C ILE A 149 -7.24 1.90 -8.84
N THR A 150 -8.24 1.63 -9.68
CA THR A 150 -8.28 0.49 -10.59
C THR A 150 -8.70 0.93 -12.00
N ILE A 151 -8.12 0.27 -13.01
CA ILE A 151 -8.59 0.38 -14.40
C ILE A 151 -9.67 -0.68 -14.64
N GLY A 152 -10.86 -0.24 -15.10
CA GLY A 152 -12.03 -1.07 -15.38
C GLY A 152 -12.63 -0.85 -16.78
N GLY A 153 -13.56 -1.73 -17.15
CA GLY A 153 -14.16 -1.75 -18.49
C GLY A 153 -15.44 -0.94 -18.64
N LYS A 154 -16.17 -0.73 -17.54
CA LYS A 154 -17.47 -0.03 -17.50
C LYS A 154 -17.84 0.27 -16.05
N VAL A 155 -18.82 1.15 -15.85
CA VAL A 155 -19.48 1.34 -14.55
C VAL A 155 -20.31 0.10 -14.20
N SER A 156 -20.34 -0.25 -12.91
CA SER A 156 -21.15 -1.33 -12.38
C SER A 156 -22.63 -1.06 -12.56
N THR A 157 -23.37 -2.13 -12.86
CA THR A 157 -24.83 -2.05 -13.04
C THR A 157 -25.61 -2.10 -11.73
N THR A 158 -24.93 -2.45 -10.63
CA THR A 158 -25.53 -2.58 -9.29
C THR A 158 -25.14 -1.46 -8.35
N ASP A 159 -23.97 -0.85 -8.56
CA ASP A 159 -23.51 0.34 -7.86
C ASP A 159 -22.87 1.31 -8.85
N LEU A 160 -23.35 2.54 -8.92
CA LEU A 160 -22.84 3.53 -9.88
C LEU A 160 -21.48 4.13 -9.46
N ASN A 161 -21.06 3.88 -8.21
CA ASN A 161 -19.76 4.31 -7.70
C ASN A 161 -18.64 3.30 -8.02
N GLU A 162 -19.00 2.12 -8.53
CA GLU A 162 -18.04 1.04 -8.78
C GLU A 162 -17.79 0.83 -10.28
N ILE A 163 -16.62 0.29 -10.60
CA ILE A 163 -16.29 -0.21 -11.94
C ILE A 163 -16.33 -1.74 -11.99
N GLU A 164 -16.70 -2.26 -13.16
CA GLU A 164 -16.57 -3.68 -13.48
C GLU A 164 -15.35 -3.96 -14.36
N ASN A 165 -14.96 -5.23 -14.38
CA ASN A 165 -13.84 -5.76 -15.17
C ASN A 165 -13.84 -5.33 -16.64
N VAL A 166 -12.64 -5.07 -17.19
CA VAL A 166 -12.40 -5.03 -18.63
C VAL A 166 -12.79 -6.37 -19.24
N THR A 167 -13.77 -6.37 -20.15
CA THR A 167 -14.31 -7.60 -20.73
C THR A 167 -13.32 -8.26 -21.69
N THR A 168 -13.46 -9.56 -21.92
CA THR A 168 -12.65 -10.31 -22.92
C THR A 168 -12.69 -9.68 -24.32
N ASN A 169 -13.79 -9.01 -24.68
CA ASN A 169 -13.95 -8.32 -25.97
C ASN A 169 -13.24 -6.95 -26.01
N GLN A 170 -13.05 -6.31 -24.84
CA GLN A 170 -12.30 -5.06 -24.73
C GLN A 170 -10.79 -5.32 -24.71
N ILE A 171 -10.33 -6.37 -24.01
CA ILE A 171 -8.89 -6.65 -23.80
C ILE A 171 -8.05 -6.51 -25.09
N PRO A 172 -8.41 -7.11 -26.25
CA PRO A 172 -7.59 -7.01 -27.47
C PRO A 172 -7.40 -5.60 -28.02
N ASN A 173 -8.30 -4.66 -27.69
CA ASN A 173 -8.25 -3.28 -28.15
C ASN A 173 -7.62 -2.32 -27.13
N HIS A 174 -7.37 -2.81 -25.91
CA HIS A 174 -6.98 -1.96 -24.80
C HIS A 174 -5.66 -2.38 -24.16
N ILE A 175 -5.36 -3.67 -24.03
CA ILE A 175 -4.20 -4.15 -23.28
C ILE A 175 -3.26 -4.90 -24.22
N PHE A 176 -2.11 -4.28 -24.48
CA PHE A 176 -1.12 -4.73 -25.46
C PHE A 176 0.15 -5.13 -24.74
N ARG A 177 0.52 -6.41 -24.80
CA ARG A 177 1.80 -6.89 -24.29
C ARG A 177 2.89 -6.72 -25.35
N THR A 178 4.11 -6.46 -24.93
CA THR A 178 5.30 -6.44 -25.81
C THR A 178 6.05 -7.76 -25.74
N GLU A 179 7.04 -7.99 -26.60
CA GLU A 179 7.96 -9.14 -26.48
C GLU A 179 8.89 -9.01 -25.26
N THR A 180 9.04 -7.80 -24.73
CA THR A 180 9.92 -7.49 -23.60
C THR A 180 9.35 -8.05 -22.29
N THR A 181 10.12 -8.91 -21.65
CA THR A 181 9.96 -9.27 -20.23
C THR A 181 11.21 -8.82 -19.48
N LYS A 182 11.02 -8.10 -18.37
CA LYS A 182 12.09 -7.66 -17.47
C LYS A 182 12.04 -8.45 -16.18
N GLU A 183 13.19 -8.68 -15.57
CA GLU A 183 13.22 -9.10 -14.16
C GLU A 183 12.66 -7.96 -13.31
N ILE A 184 11.77 -8.32 -12.37
CA ILE A 184 11.17 -7.35 -11.45
C ILE A 184 11.94 -7.38 -10.13
N VAL A 185 12.51 -6.25 -9.77
CA VAL A 185 13.20 -6.04 -8.50
C VAL A 185 12.27 -5.24 -7.58
N PRO A 186 11.84 -5.81 -6.44
CA PRO A 186 10.97 -5.11 -5.51
C PRO A 186 11.67 -3.87 -4.93
N LYS A 187 10.89 -2.83 -4.64
CA LYS A 187 11.39 -1.67 -3.88
C LYS A 187 11.62 -2.10 -2.43
N LEU A 188 12.86 -2.03 -1.97
CA LEU A 188 13.13 -2.13 -0.53
C LEU A 188 12.53 -0.91 0.17
N ILE A 189 11.66 -1.15 1.13
CA ILE A 189 11.01 -0.09 1.90
C ILE A 189 11.20 -0.35 3.39
N ASP A 190 11.40 0.71 4.15
CA ASP A 190 11.33 0.64 5.61
C ASP A 190 9.90 0.24 6.00
N PHE A 191 9.78 -0.61 7.01
CA PHE A 191 8.49 -1.08 7.52
C PHE A 191 7.60 0.10 7.93
N ALA A 192 8.18 1.11 8.58
CA ALA A 192 7.46 2.30 9.02
C ALA A 192 7.13 3.26 7.85
N GLY A 193 7.74 3.06 6.69
CA GLY A 193 7.52 3.88 5.49
C GLY A 193 6.33 3.43 4.62
N ILE A 194 5.70 2.29 4.93
CA ILE A 194 4.57 1.77 4.14
C ILE A 194 3.34 2.66 4.33
N ASN A 195 2.82 3.20 3.23
CA ASN A 195 1.64 4.06 3.21
C ASN A 195 0.87 3.97 1.88
N GLU A 196 -0.19 4.77 1.73
CA GLU A 196 -1.09 4.81 0.56
C GLU A 196 -0.36 5.01 -0.78
N THR A 197 0.78 5.70 -0.79
CA THR A 197 1.57 5.90 -2.03
C THR A 197 2.16 4.60 -2.57
N ASN A 198 2.29 3.57 -1.72
CA ASN A 198 2.82 2.27 -2.12
C ASN A 198 1.76 1.36 -2.74
N ILE A 199 0.46 1.68 -2.65
CA ILE A 199 -0.61 0.84 -3.21
C ILE A 199 -0.38 0.58 -4.69
N GLY A 200 -0.40 -0.70 -5.04
CA GLY A 200 -0.19 -1.24 -6.37
C GLY A 200 1.26 -1.51 -6.75
N THR A 201 2.23 -1.29 -5.85
CA THR A 201 3.67 -1.53 -6.11
C THR A 201 4.17 -2.83 -5.49
N PHE A 202 5.22 -3.40 -6.07
CA PHE A 202 5.93 -4.56 -5.52
C PHE A 202 7.07 -4.12 -4.60
N ILE A 203 7.00 -4.53 -3.33
CA ILE A 203 7.93 -4.14 -2.28
C ILE A 203 8.65 -5.33 -1.66
N ALA A 204 9.76 -5.07 -0.98
CA ALA A 204 10.45 -6.01 -0.12
C ALA A 204 10.50 -5.43 1.31
N LEU A 205 10.14 -6.26 2.29
CA LEU A 205 10.33 -5.98 3.70
C LEU A 205 11.34 -6.95 4.27
N GLU A 206 12.27 -6.44 5.07
CA GLU A 206 13.31 -7.20 5.75
C GLU A 206 13.04 -7.26 7.26
N ASN A 207 13.66 -8.23 7.93
CA ASN A 207 13.55 -8.46 9.38
C ASN A 207 12.10 -8.66 9.87
N VAL A 208 11.23 -9.17 9.00
CA VAL A 208 9.83 -9.45 9.32
C VAL A 208 9.62 -10.90 9.73
N PHE A 209 8.61 -11.14 10.56
CA PHE A 209 8.21 -12.47 11.01
C PHE A 209 6.73 -12.52 11.36
N PHE A 210 6.12 -13.70 11.30
CA PHE A 210 4.74 -13.88 11.74
C PHE A 210 4.62 -13.81 13.27
N ASP A 211 3.50 -13.26 13.76
CA ASP A 211 3.18 -13.22 15.19
C ASP A 211 3.39 -14.62 15.82
N ALA A 212 4.09 -14.68 16.97
CA ALA A 212 4.38 -15.93 17.67
C ALA A 212 3.11 -16.74 17.99
N LYS A 213 1.96 -16.07 18.17
CA LYS A 213 0.65 -16.70 18.41
C LYS A 213 0.12 -17.46 17.19
N LEU A 214 0.71 -17.27 16.00
CA LEU A 214 0.36 -17.95 14.76
C LEU A 214 1.16 -19.25 14.52
N GLY A 215 2.00 -19.68 15.47
CA GLY A 215 2.76 -20.93 15.37
C GLY A 215 1.87 -22.13 14.99
N GLY A 216 2.32 -22.91 13.99
CA GLY A 216 1.59 -24.06 13.45
C GLY A 216 0.32 -23.75 12.67
N LYS A 217 -0.04 -22.48 12.44
CA LYS A 217 -1.17 -22.10 11.57
C LYS A 217 -0.74 -22.08 10.10
N SER A 218 -1.70 -22.24 9.21
CA SER A 218 -1.52 -22.07 7.76
C SER A 218 -1.74 -20.63 7.32
N TYR A 219 -1.30 -20.28 6.09
CA TYR A 219 -1.56 -18.98 5.48
C TYR A 219 -3.03 -18.58 5.56
N VAL A 220 -3.94 -19.52 5.26
CA VAL A 220 -5.39 -19.35 5.40
C VAL A 220 -5.91 -20.13 6.59
N ASP A 221 -6.82 -19.56 7.38
CA ASP A 221 -7.55 -20.32 8.39
C ASP A 221 -8.57 -21.23 7.70
N PRO A 222 -8.57 -22.56 7.94
CA PRO A 222 -9.49 -23.49 7.28
C PRO A 222 -10.99 -23.23 7.51
N LYS A 223 -11.33 -22.30 8.40
CA LYS A 223 -12.71 -21.86 8.66
C LYS A 223 -13.15 -20.66 7.81
N GLU A 224 -12.23 -20.01 7.10
CA GLU A 224 -12.53 -18.84 6.27
C GLU A 224 -12.94 -19.25 4.86
N ASP A 225 -13.98 -18.61 4.35
CA ASP A 225 -14.52 -18.88 3.01
C ASP A 225 -13.78 -18.11 1.91
N PHE A 226 -13.29 -16.89 2.21
CA PHE A 226 -12.71 -15.96 1.23
C PHE A 226 -11.22 -15.75 1.45
N ASP A 227 -10.84 -14.89 2.39
CA ASP A 227 -9.43 -14.52 2.61
C ASP A 227 -9.10 -14.60 4.09
N THR A 228 -7.83 -14.80 4.42
CA THR A 228 -7.31 -14.72 5.79
C THR A 228 -6.22 -13.68 5.87
N GLN A 229 -6.30 -12.83 6.88
CA GLN A 229 -5.26 -11.88 7.23
C GLN A 229 -4.38 -12.45 8.35
N ARG A 230 -3.07 -12.50 8.11
CA ARG A 230 -2.05 -12.91 9.09
C ARG A 230 -1.17 -11.72 9.43
N LYS A 231 -1.01 -11.47 10.73
CA LYS A 231 -0.14 -10.40 11.21
C LYS A 231 1.33 -10.77 10.99
N ILE A 232 2.04 -9.95 10.23
CA ILE A 232 3.51 -9.93 10.20
C ILE A 232 4.00 -8.73 11.00
N GLN A 233 5.15 -8.86 11.65
CA GLN A 233 5.70 -7.84 12.52
C GLN A 233 7.21 -7.74 12.38
N THR A 234 7.75 -6.61 12.83
CA THR A 234 9.18 -6.33 12.95
C THR A 234 9.44 -5.59 14.27
N CYS A 235 10.70 -5.56 14.71
CA CYS A 235 11.10 -4.71 15.82
C CYS A 235 11.38 -3.30 15.31
N LEU A 236 10.77 -2.30 15.94
CA LEU A 236 11.08 -0.89 15.73
C LEU A 236 11.40 -0.27 17.08
N GLY A 237 12.71 -0.04 17.30
CA GLY A 237 13.23 0.49 18.56
C GLY A 237 12.78 -0.35 19.76
N LEU A 238 11.91 0.25 20.57
CA LEU A 238 11.43 -0.27 21.86
C LEU A 238 10.17 -1.13 21.74
N GLY A 239 9.63 -1.33 20.55
CA GLY A 239 8.39 -2.08 20.35
C GLY A 239 8.38 -2.94 19.09
N TYR A 240 7.24 -3.58 18.87
CA TYR A 240 6.91 -4.20 17.60
C TYR A 240 5.98 -3.29 16.83
N ASP A 241 6.14 -3.26 15.51
CA ASP A 241 5.09 -2.81 14.61
C ASP A 241 4.65 -3.95 13.69
N TYR A 242 3.48 -3.80 13.09
CA TYR A 242 2.85 -4.83 12.30
C TYR A 242 2.08 -4.31 11.10
N ILE A 243 1.94 -5.20 10.12
CA ILE A 243 1.08 -5.06 8.94
C ILE A 243 0.41 -6.41 8.64
N TRP A 244 -0.66 -6.38 7.86
CA TRP A 244 -1.43 -7.56 7.51
C TRP A 244 -0.94 -8.16 6.19
N LEU A 245 -0.68 -9.47 6.19
CA LEU A 245 -0.52 -10.28 5.00
C LEU A 245 -1.85 -10.95 4.69
N GLU A 246 -2.43 -10.69 3.53
CA GLU A 246 -3.72 -11.23 3.12
C GLU A 246 -3.54 -12.31 2.06
N THR A 247 -4.13 -13.47 2.31
CA THR A 247 -4.06 -14.64 1.43
C THR A 247 -5.45 -15.20 1.18
N SER A 248 -5.74 -15.47 -0.09
CA SER A 248 -7.00 -16.06 -0.51
C SER A 248 -7.09 -17.56 -0.22
N SER A 249 -8.26 -18.01 0.20
CA SER A 249 -8.62 -19.42 0.39
C SER A 249 -8.50 -20.22 -0.91
N PHE A 250 -8.61 -19.55 -2.06
CA PHE A 250 -8.44 -20.14 -3.39
C PHE A 250 -6.96 -20.28 -3.81
N SER A 251 -6.02 -19.74 -3.04
CA SER A 251 -4.60 -19.88 -3.33
C SER A 251 -4.12 -21.32 -3.13
N ARG A 252 -3.20 -21.78 -3.98
CA ARG A 252 -2.61 -23.13 -3.92
C ARG A 252 -1.74 -23.35 -2.68
N PHE A 253 -1.25 -22.28 -2.07
CA PHE A 253 -0.43 -22.31 -0.85
C PHE A 253 -1.24 -22.01 0.42
N SER A 254 -2.58 -21.92 0.33
CA SER A 254 -3.47 -21.58 1.45
C SER A 254 -3.27 -22.47 2.68
N THR A 255 -2.96 -23.75 2.47
CA THR A 255 -2.76 -24.76 3.52
C THR A 255 -1.30 -24.93 3.96
N GLU A 256 -0.35 -24.24 3.33
CA GLU A 256 1.05 -24.24 3.75
C GLU A 256 1.18 -23.62 5.15
N THR A 257 1.99 -24.24 6.01
CA THR A 257 2.23 -23.75 7.37
C THR A 257 3.06 -22.48 7.33
N LEU A 258 2.68 -21.49 8.14
CA LEU A 258 3.42 -20.25 8.30
C LEU A 258 4.82 -20.53 8.84
N PRO A 259 5.87 -19.92 8.24
CA PRO A 259 7.22 -20.04 8.76
C PRO A 259 7.35 -19.33 10.12
N GLU A 260 8.15 -19.90 11.01
CA GLU A 260 8.29 -19.40 12.38
C GLU A 260 9.50 -18.48 12.58
N LYS A 261 10.43 -18.43 11.64
CA LYS A 261 11.63 -17.59 11.74
C LYS A 261 11.40 -16.19 11.15
N ALA A 262 12.37 -15.31 11.31
CA ALA A 262 12.37 -14.03 10.61
C ALA A 262 13.08 -14.14 9.26
N GLY A 263 12.91 -13.10 8.45
CA GLY A 263 13.64 -12.90 7.22
C GLY A 263 12.97 -11.82 6.38
N SER A 264 12.74 -12.09 5.10
CA SER A 264 12.21 -11.12 4.16
C SER A 264 10.94 -11.60 3.45
N ILE A 265 10.02 -10.68 3.19
CA ILE A 265 8.82 -10.91 2.39
C ILE A 265 8.80 -9.95 1.20
N LYS A 266 8.57 -10.50 0.00
CA LYS A 266 8.29 -9.73 -1.22
C LYS A 266 6.80 -9.82 -1.54
N ALA A 267 6.11 -8.69 -1.61
CA ALA A 267 4.65 -8.64 -1.75
C ALA A 267 4.19 -7.41 -2.54
N ILE A 268 2.96 -7.47 -3.04
CA ILE A 268 2.26 -6.32 -3.61
C ILE A 268 1.49 -5.64 -2.48
N VAL A 269 1.57 -4.32 -2.41
CA VAL A 269 0.78 -3.51 -1.46
C VAL A 269 -0.62 -3.24 -2.04
N SER A 270 -1.66 -3.49 -1.26
CA SER A 270 -3.07 -3.26 -1.62
C SER A 270 -3.84 -2.72 -0.40
N LYS A 271 -5.12 -2.41 -0.59
CA LYS A 271 -6.11 -2.34 0.48
C LYS A 271 -6.95 -3.61 0.53
N ASN A 272 -7.41 -3.96 1.73
CA ASN A 272 -8.39 -5.03 1.94
C ASN A 272 -9.77 -4.65 1.35
N PHE A 273 -10.72 -5.58 1.40
CA PHE A 273 -12.05 -5.42 0.81
C PHE A 273 -12.81 -4.15 1.24
N ASN A 274 -12.67 -3.72 2.50
CA ASN A 274 -13.38 -2.54 3.02
C ASN A 274 -12.58 -1.22 2.88
N GLY A 275 -11.32 -1.27 2.43
CA GLY A 275 -10.45 -0.09 2.30
C GLY A 275 -9.82 0.46 3.57
N ASP A 276 -10.14 -0.11 4.73
CA ASP A 276 -9.69 0.38 6.02
C ASP A 276 -8.24 0.01 6.34
N LEU A 277 -7.73 -1.09 5.77
CA LEU A 277 -6.40 -1.61 6.07
C LEU A 277 -5.53 -1.74 4.83
N ILE A 278 -4.28 -1.28 4.93
CA ILE A 278 -3.23 -1.67 3.98
C ILE A 278 -2.87 -3.14 4.26
N VAL A 279 -2.86 -3.94 3.19
CA VAL A 279 -2.51 -5.36 3.21
C VAL A 279 -1.41 -5.65 2.20
N LEU A 280 -0.68 -6.73 2.45
CA LEU A 280 0.30 -7.28 1.54
C LEU A 280 -0.25 -8.57 0.92
N ASN A 281 -0.16 -8.70 -0.40
CA ASN A 281 -0.57 -9.90 -1.13
C ASN A 281 0.63 -10.57 -1.81
N LEU A 282 0.78 -11.88 -1.63
CA LEU A 282 1.84 -12.67 -2.25
C LEU A 282 1.43 -13.17 -3.64
N ASN A 283 2.38 -13.22 -4.57
CA ASN A 283 2.22 -14.05 -5.76
C ASN A 283 2.23 -15.53 -5.40
N ASP A 284 3.18 -15.95 -4.57
CA ASP A 284 3.35 -17.30 -4.04
C ASP A 284 4.32 -17.25 -2.85
N THR A 285 4.64 -18.39 -2.26
CA THR A 285 5.58 -18.49 -1.13
C THR A 285 7.05 -18.38 -1.55
N GLY A 286 7.37 -18.33 -2.84
CA GLY A 286 8.74 -18.15 -3.33
C GLY A 286 9.34 -16.77 -2.99
N GLY A 287 8.48 -15.78 -2.73
CA GLY A 287 8.87 -14.46 -2.23
C GLY A 287 9.08 -14.39 -0.70
N VAL A 288 8.96 -15.50 0.02
CA VAL A 288 9.05 -15.56 1.49
C VAL A 288 10.31 -16.31 1.91
N TYR A 289 11.29 -15.58 2.43
CA TYR A 289 12.51 -16.15 3.01
C TYR A 289 12.47 -15.97 4.52
N MET A 290 12.50 -17.07 5.29
CA MET A 290 12.34 -17.02 6.74
C MET A 290 13.31 -17.99 7.43
N ASN A 291 14.60 -17.67 7.40
CA ASN A 291 15.65 -18.51 7.98
C ASN A 291 16.47 -17.81 9.07
N ASP A 292 16.20 -16.53 9.31
CA ASP A 292 16.94 -15.67 10.21
C ASP A 292 16.36 -15.73 11.63
N GLU A 293 17.15 -15.26 12.58
CA GLU A 293 16.72 -15.12 13.97
C GLU A 293 15.75 -13.95 14.10
N ARG A 294 14.69 -14.12 14.92
CA ARG A 294 13.77 -13.03 15.21
C ARG A 294 14.49 -11.96 16.00
N CYS A 295 14.28 -10.70 15.63
CA CYS A 295 14.71 -9.59 16.46
C CYS A 295 13.95 -9.58 17.80
N THR A 296 14.51 -8.90 18.79
CA THR A 296 13.84 -8.54 20.04
C THR A 296 13.91 -7.03 20.17
N PRO A 297 12.81 -6.33 20.52
CA PRO A 297 12.85 -4.90 20.76
C PRO A 297 13.85 -4.54 21.86
N LEU A 298 14.35 -3.31 21.80
CA LEU A 298 15.23 -2.78 22.83
C LEU A 298 14.48 -2.72 24.18
N PRO A 299 15.17 -2.99 25.31
CA PRO A 299 14.55 -2.97 26.63
C PRO A 299 14.13 -1.55 27.02
N ILE A 300 12.82 -1.29 26.98
CA ILE A 300 12.24 0.04 27.26
C ILE A 300 12.60 0.57 28.65
N GLU A 301 12.83 -0.32 29.62
CA GLU A 301 13.27 0.02 30.97
C GLU A 301 14.65 0.70 31.05
N GLU A 302 15.45 0.65 29.99
CA GLU A 302 16.73 1.36 29.90
C GLU A 302 16.58 2.84 29.50
N TYR A 303 15.40 3.27 29.04
CA TYR A 303 15.13 4.61 28.52
C TYR A 303 14.33 5.44 29.53
N THR A 304 14.98 5.78 30.65
CA THR A 304 14.31 6.42 31.81
C THR A 304 14.28 7.95 31.77
N THR A 305 15.07 8.58 30.91
CA THR A 305 15.12 10.04 30.80
C THR A 305 13.97 10.52 29.94
N ILE A 306 13.12 11.41 30.45
CA ILE A 306 12.04 12.04 29.69
C ILE A 306 12.53 13.42 29.25
N LEU A 307 12.65 13.61 27.93
CA LEU A 307 13.04 14.88 27.32
C LEU A 307 11.81 15.72 26.91
N LEU A 308 10.69 15.06 26.62
CA LEU A 308 9.41 15.68 26.31
C LEU A 308 8.28 14.75 26.78
N GLU A 309 7.23 15.31 27.36
CA GLU A 309 5.98 14.60 27.66
C GLU A 309 4.82 15.62 27.60
N GLU A 310 3.80 15.33 26.80
CA GLU A 310 2.62 16.16 26.64
C GLU A 310 1.39 15.28 26.34
N ASN A 311 0.30 15.51 27.08
CA ASN A 311 -0.96 14.76 27.00
C ASN A 311 -2.20 15.67 26.87
N PHE A 312 -2.00 16.97 26.70
CA PHE A 312 -2.99 18.02 26.49
C PHE A 312 -4.08 18.16 27.56
N ASP A 313 -3.98 17.49 28.71
CA ASP A 313 -4.99 17.50 29.78
C ASP A 313 -5.21 18.90 30.36
N THR A 314 -4.16 19.74 30.36
CA THR A 314 -4.21 21.13 30.85
C THR A 314 -4.78 22.12 29.82
N GLU A 315 -4.88 21.72 28.55
CA GLU A 315 -5.22 22.62 27.46
C GLU A 315 -6.72 22.90 27.36
N SER A 316 -7.08 24.04 26.75
CA SER A 316 -8.47 24.41 26.51
C SER A 316 -8.56 25.41 25.37
N GLY A 317 -9.45 25.16 24.39
CA GLY A 317 -9.59 26.05 23.24
C GLY A 317 -8.50 25.81 22.21
N GLU A 318 -7.76 26.83 21.81
CA GLU A 318 -6.58 26.66 20.94
C GLU A 318 -5.43 26.11 21.77
N ILE A 319 -4.64 25.18 21.22
CA ILE A 319 -3.50 24.61 21.92
C ILE A 319 -2.44 25.71 22.13
N ASP A 320 -2.02 25.90 23.38
CA ASP A 320 -1.10 26.92 23.87
C ASP A 320 -0.14 26.33 24.93
N VAL A 321 0.45 25.17 24.58
CA VAL A 321 1.48 24.52 25.41
C VAL A 321 2.71 25.43 25.49
N LEU A 322 3.28 25.56 26.68
CA LEU A 322 4.40 26.47 26.93
C LEU A 322 5.58 26.19 25.98
N ASN A 323 6.04 27.24 25.28
CA ASN A 323 7.12 27.21 24.29
C ASN A 323 6.84 26.36 23.04
N TRP A 324 5.60 25.96 22.79
CA TRP A 324 5.17 25.36 21.53
C TRP A 324 4.64 26.45 20.60
N ILE A 325 4.56 26.14 19.30
CA ILE A 325 4.02 27.04 18.28
C ILE A 325 2.82 26.35 17.59
N ASN A 326 1.68 27.02 17.57
CA ASN A 326 0.47 26.60 16.86
C ASN A 326 0.21 27.54 15.68
N TYR A 327 0.82 27.23 14.53
CA TYR A 327 0.95 28.13 13.40
C TYR A 327 -0.01 27.77 12.26
N ARG A 328 -0.74 28.77 11.74
CA ARG A 328 -1.59 28.63 10.54
C ARG A 328 -0.81 29.17 9.34
N GLU A 329 -0.31 28.27 8.50
CA GLU A 329 0.38 28.61 7.25
C GLU A 329 -0.64 29.06 6.19
N GLU A 330 -1.70 28.27 6.00
CA GLU A 330 -2.81 28.58 5.10
C GLU A 330 -4.16 28.29 5.74
N GLY A 331 -5.18 29.06 5.37
CA GLY A 331 -6.54 28.90 5.87
C GLY A 331 -6.75 29.47 7.28
N THR A 332 -7.84 29.04 7.91
CA THR A 332 -8.39 29.68 9.12
C THR A 332 -8.46 28.76 10.32
N LYS A 333 -7.97 27.52 10.25
CA LYS A 333 -8.11 26.51 11.32
C LYS A 333 -6.79 26.26 12.05
N SER A 334 -6.85 26.03 13.36
CA SER A 334 -5.68 25.72 14.21
C SER A 334 -5.90 24.43 15.00
N TRP A 335 -4.84 23.90 15.59
CA TRP A 335 -4.94 22.83 16.56
C TRP A 335 -5.70 23.32 17.80
N ARG A 336 -6.69 22.54 18.22
CA ARG A 336 -7.55 22.86 19.37
C ARG A 336 -7.66 21.68 20.30
N SER A 337 -7.82 21.96 21.59
CA SER A 337 -8.14 20.94 22.58
C SER A 337 -9.50 20.30 22.25
N TYR A 338 -9.51 18.97 22.25
CA TYR A 338 -10.68 18.11 22.15
C TYR A 338 -10.79 17.31 23.44
N THR A 339 -12.00 17.23 24.01
CA THR A 339 -12.29 16.37 25.15
C THR A 339 -13.08 15.17 24.67
N ASP A 340 -12.56 13.96 24.90
CA ASP A 340 -13.34 12.76 24.70
C ASP A 340 -14.36 12.62 25.84
N THR A 341 -15.65 12.67 25.50
CA THR A 341 -16.74 12.59 26.47
C THR A 341 -16.79 11.27 27.27
N TYR A 342 -16.15 10.19 26.79
CA TYR A 342 -16.16 8.87 27.45
C TYR A 342 -14.96 8.67 28.38
N SER A 343 -13.74 8.96 27.93
CA SER A 343 -12.55 8.84 28.77
C SER A 343 -12.36 10.05 29.70
N GLN A 344 -12.97 11.18 29.37
CA GLN A 344 -12.72 12.50 29.98
C GLN A 344 -11.24 12.95 29.86
N SER A 345 -10.46 12.33 28.98
CA SER A 345 -9.13 12.79 28.60
C SER A 345 -9.22 13.86 27.52
N LYS A 346 -8.19 14.68 27.41
CA LYS A 346 -8.06 15.64 26.31
C LYS A 346 -6.99 15.21 25.33
N ALA A 347 -7.11 15.71 24.12
CA ALA A 347 -6.13 15.57 23.06
C ALA A 347 -6.07 16.86 22.24
N ALA A 348 -5.03 17.04 21.45
CA ALA A 348 -5.01 18.03 20.39
C ALA A 348 -5.80 17.51 19.19
N ARG A 349 -6.59 18.37 18.53
CA ARG A 349 -7.39 18.02 17.37
C ARG A 349 -7.27 19.06 16.28
N MET A 350 -7.20 18.60 15.03
CA MET A 350 -7.18 19.43 13.84
C MET A 350 -8.14 18.90 12.78
N ASN A 351 -8.88 19.80 12.13
CA ASN A 351 -9.68 19.53 10.95
C ASN A 351 -9.97 20.83 10.18
N SER A 352 -10.34 20.70 8.91
CA SER A 352 -10.81 21.81 8.08
C SER A 352 -12.31 21.77 7.78
N ILE A 353 -13.07 20.95 8.52
CA ILE A 353 -14.52 20.79 8.35
C ILE A 353 -15.23 22.14 8.39
N ASN A 354 -16.06 22.39 7.37
CA ASN A 354 -16.86 23.60 7.20
C ASN A 354 -16.03 24.90 7.32
N SER A 355 -14.73 24.86 7.00
CA SER A 355 -13.87 26.06 6.96
C SER A 355 -14.26 27.00 5.82
N GLY A 356 -14.60 26.42 4.66
CA GLY A 356 -14.70 27.16 3.40
C GLY A 356 -13.33 27.55 2.82
N ASP A 357 -12.23 27.08 3.42
CA ASP A 357 -10.88 27.41 2.96
C ASP A 357 -10.53 26.58 1.71
N GLU A 358 -9.92 27.22 0.71
CA GLU A 358 -9.40 26.49 -0.47
C GLU A 358 -8.24 25.55 -0.11
N SER A 359 -7.49 25.92 0.93
CA SER A 359 -6.39 25.15 1.49
C SER A 359 -6.30 25.44 2.98
N THR A 360 -6.03 24.41 3.77
CA THR A 360 -5.76 24.50 5.22
C THR A 360 -4.45 23.81 5.50
N ILE A 361 -3.45 24.58 5.95
CA ILE A 361 -2.14 24.07 6.35
C ILE A 361 -1.82 24.62 7.72
N THR A 362 -1.68 23.72 8.70
CA THR A 362 -1.51 24.09 10.11
C THR A 362 -0.46 23.21 10.77
N TRP A 363 0.40 23.83 11.58
CA TRP A 363 1.50 23.20 12.28
C TRP A 363 1.29 23.28 13.79
N LEU A 364 1.63 22.21 14.50
CA LEU A 364 1.88 22.21 15.93
C LEU A 364 3.34 21.81 16.15
N ILE A 365 4.16 22.74 16.63
CA ILE A 365 5.61 22.55 16.78
C ILE A 365 5.95 22.52 18.28
N THR A 366 6.69 21.50 18.71
CA THR A 366 7.09 21.32 20.11
C THR A 366 8.07 22.39 20.58
N SER A 367 8.33 22.46 21.88
CA SER A 367 9.52 23.11 22.39
C SER A 367 10.79 22.40 21.90
N GLY A 368 11.93 23.09 21.92
CA GLY A 368 13.21 22.52 21.54
C GLY A 368 13.66 21.41 22.51
N ILE A 369 14.13 20.30 21.94
CA ILE A 369 14.58 19.09 22.62
C ILE A 369 16.09 18.95 22.43
N ASN A 370 16.86 18.91 23.51
CA ASN A 370 18.31 18.76 23.41
C ASN A 370 18.70 17.28 23.25
N LEU A 371 19.12 16.90 22.05
CA LEU A 371 19.54 15.54 21.71
C LEU A 371 21.01 15.26 22.07
N ASP A 372 21.81 16.29 22.36
CA ASP A 372 23.23 16.11 22.72
C ASP A 372 23.45 15.71 24.19
N ALA A 373 22.37 15.68 24.99
CA ALA A 373 22.42 15.37 26.41
C ALA A 373 22.31 13.87 26.73
N THR A 374 21.96 13.06 25.74
CA THR A 374 21.60 11.64 25.86
C THR A 374 22.30 10.82 24.77
N ILE A 375 22.22 9.48 24.87
CA ILE A 375 22.93 8.58 23.94
C ILE A 375 22.03 8.15 22.77
N GLN A 376 20.74 7.99 23.05
CA GLN A 376 19.73 7.56 22.09
C GLN A 376 18.35 7.96 22.60
N GLU A 377 17.53 8.47 21.69
CA GLU A 377 16.21 9.01 21.96
C GLU A 377 15.16 8.37 21.04
N PHE A 378 13.98 8.13 21.59
CA PHE A 378 12.82 7.65 20.85
C PHE A 378 11.65 8.60 21.04
N LEU A 379 11.09 9.06 19.92
CA LEU A 379 9.80 9.73 19.88
C LEU A 379 8.67 8.69 19.79
N SER A 380 7.62 8.90 20.58
CA SER A 380 6.34 8.21 20.43
C SER A 380 5.17 9.18 20.64
N PHE A 381 4.04 8.92 20.01
CA PHE A 381 2.78 9.62 20.19
C PHE A 381 1.63 8.72 19.72
N GLU A 382 0.40 9.13 19.99
CA GLU A 382 -0.78 8.43 19.50
C GLU A 382 -1.60 9.36 18.60
N THR A 383 -2.17 8.78 17.54
CA THR A 383 -3.12 9.48 16.67
C THR A 383 -4.42 8.72 16.56
N SER A 384 -5.52 9.45 16.51
CA SER A 384 -6.86 8.94 16.18
C SER A 384 -7.41 9.76 15.02
N ASN A 385 -8.43 9.23 14.34
CA ASN A 385 -9.18 10.01 13.39
C ASN A 385 -10.68 10.01 13.75
N SER A 386 -11.34 11.10 13.37
CA SER A 386 -12.78 11.21 13.30
C SER A 386 -13.17 11.53 11.86
N PHE A 387 -13.46 10.49 11.07
CA PHE A 387 -13.77 10.59 9.64
C PHE A 387 -12.54 11.06 8.84
N GLY A 388 -11.43 10.31 8.93
CA GLY A 388 -10.28 10.51 8.05
C GLY A 388 -10.68 10.38 6.58
N ASN A 389 -10.11 11.24 5.73
CA ASN A 389 -10.41 11.31 4.29
C ASN A 389 -9.15 11.80 3.54
N GLY A 390 -9.29 12.44 2.37
CA GLY A 390 -8.17 12.95 1.58
C GLY A 390 -7.26 13.99 2.27
N SER A 391 -7.57 14.43 3.50
CA SER A 391 -6.65 15.20 4.36
C SER A 391 -5.47 14.36 4.87
N ASN A 392 -4.38 15.01 5.25
CA ASN A 392 -3.15 14.34 5.67
C ASN A 392 -2.55 14.96 6.94
N LEU A 393 -1.95 14.10 7.77
CA LEU A 393 -1.15 14.48 8.93
C LEU A 393 0.25 13.87 8.78
N GLN A 394 1.29 14.66 9.03
CA GLN A 394 2.69 14.21 9.05
C GLN A 394 3.38 14.63 10.34
N ALA A 395 4.29 13.79 10.82
CA ALA A 395 5.28 14.15 11.83
C ALA A 395 6.59 14.53 11.13
N LEU A 396 7.18 15.65 11.53
CA LEU A 396 8.38 16.23 10.97
C LEU A 396 9.38 16.54 12.08
N ILE A 397 10.65 16.65 11.72
CA ILE A 397 11.73 17.11 12.61
C ILE A 397 12.60 18.15 11.93
N SER A 398 13.03 19.16 12.69
CA SER A 398 14.04 20.13 12.28
C SER A 398 15.09 20.31 13.38
N THR A 399 16.35 20.44 12.99
CA THR A 399 17.50 20.75 13.88
C THR A 399 18.15 22.10 13.56
N ASP A 400 17.64 22.80 12.53
CA ASP A 400 18.08 24.14 12.12
C ASP A 400 17.02 25.23 12.37
N PHE A 401 15.82 24.84 12.81
CA PHE A 401 14.80 25.77 13.31
C PHE A 401 15.24 26.42 14.63
N ASP A 402 15.02 27.72 14.76
CA ASP A 402 15.49 28.53 15.90
C ASP A 402 14.41 28.79 16.96
N GLY A 403 13.22 28.18 16.82
CA GLY A 403 12.09 28.39 17.70
C GLY A 403 11.32 29.68 17.45
N ILE A 404 11.58 30.40 16.35
CA ILE A 404 10.90 31.64 15.99
C ILE A 404 9.90 31.37 14.85
N GLU A 405 8.61 31.59 15.10
CA GLU A 405 7.51 31.32 14.16
C GLU A 405 7.75 31.88 12.74
N SER A 406 8.32 33.08 12.60
CA SER A 406 8.59 33.69 11.29
C SER A 406 9.60 32.92 10.43
N ASN A 407 10.38 32.02 11.03
CA ASN A 407 11.48 31.28 10.40
C ASN A 407 11.13 29.82 10.09
N ILE A 408 9.87 29.41 10.33
CA ILE A 408 9.41 28.03 10.05
C ILE A 408 9.72 27.61 8.60
N HIS A 409 9.53 28.51 7.63
CA HIS A 409 9.78 28.23 6.20
C HIS A 409 11.24 28.35 5.77
N THR A 410 12.10 28.92 6.60
CA THR A 410 13.54 29.00 6.32
C THR A 410 14.31 27.80 6.86
N ALA A 411 13.71 27.07 7.81
CA ALA A 411 14.24 25.84 8.36
C ALA A 411 13.97 24.64 7.44
N THR A 412 14.76 23.59 7.63
CA THR A 412 14.61 22.33 6.91
C THR A 412 13.82 21.34 7.77
N TRP A 413 12.77 20.76 7.19
CA TRP A 413 11.91 19.78 7.86
C TRP A 413 12.04 18.41 7.19
N ALA A 414 12.53 17.42 7.93
CA ALA A 414 12.55 16.03 7.50
C ALA A 414 11.29 15.30 7.98
N VAL A 415 10.69 14.48 7.11
CA VAL A 415 9.55 13.64 7.50
C VAL A 415 10.06 12.50 8.38
N LEU A 416 9.46 12.34 9.55
CA LEU A 416 9.68 11.20 10.42
C LEU A 416 8.86 10.01 9.93
N PRO A 417 9.42 8.78 9.96
CA PRO A 417 8.70 7.57 9.55
C PRO A 417 7.74 7.13 10.68
N ALA A 418 6.80 8.00 11.05
CA ALA A 418 5.84 7.71 12.10
C ALA A 418 4.59 7.03 11.51
N LYS A 419 4.05 6.06 12.25
CA LYS A 419 2.77 5.43 11.92
C LYS A 419 1.62 6.36 12.30
N ILE A 420 1.03 7.01 11.29
CA ILE A 420 -0.16 7.84 11.46
C ILE A 420 -1.40 6.97 11.25
N VAL A 421 -2.45 7.20 12.04
CA VAL A 421 -3.76 6.57 11.89
C VAL A 421 -4.26 6.64 10.44
N SER A 422 -4.72 5.51 9.89
CA SER A 422 -5.30 5.44 8.56
C SER A 422 -6.74 5.93 8.55
N ASN A 423 -7.21 6.45 7.41
CA ASN A 423 -8.57 7.01 7.27
C ASN A 423 -9.71 6.06 7.65
N GLY A 424 -9.58 4.77 7.32
CA GLY A 424 -10.59 3.76 7.64
C GLY A 424 -10.48 3.16 9.04
N GLU A 425 -9.53 3.61 9.87
CA GLU A 425 -9.46 3.17 11.26
C GLU A 425 -10.76 3.51 11.98
N ASN A 426 -11.23 2.60 12.84
CA ASN A 426 -12.48 2.79 13.57
C ASN A 426 -12.45 4.09 14.39
N TYR A 427 -13.59 4.78 14.40
CA TYR A 427 -13.79 5.99 15.20
C TYR A 427 -13.28 5.81 16.64
N LYS A 428 -12.38 6.71 17.08
CA LYS A 428 -11.73 6.72 18.41
C LYS A 428 -10.78 5.56 18.71
N SER A 429 -10.31 4.85 17.70
CA SER A 429 -9.19 3.93 17.85
C SER A 429 -7.89 4.76 17.83
N TRP A 430 -7.12 4.66 18.90
CA TRP A 430 -5.82 5.32 19.02
C TRP A 430 -4.73 4.41 18.47
N VAL A 431 -3.98 4.93 17.51
CA VAL A 431 -2.87 4.25 16.84
C VAL A 431 -1.56 4.85 17.34
N HIS A 432 -0.74 4.00 17.96
CA HIS A 432 0.60 4.36 18.40
C HIS A 432 1.53 4.57 17.20
N SER A 433 2.34 5.63 17.24
CA SER A 433 3.24 6.06 16.17
C SER A 433 4.40 5.11 15.87
N THR A 434 4.52 4.04 16.65
CA THR A 434 5.77 3.28 16.90
C THR A 434 6.80 4.12 17.67
N TYR A 435 8.00 3.57 17.90
CA TYR A 435 9.12 4.29 18.51
C TYR A 435 10.06 4.76 17.42
N ILE A 436 10.00 6.05 17.09
CA ILE A 436 10.82 6.67 16.07
C ILE A 436 12.19 7.00 16.66
N ASP A 437 13.25 6.37 16.14
CA ASP A 437 14.64 6.62 16.56
C ASP A 437 15.10 8.00 16.07
N LEU A 438 15.56 8.85 17.01
CA LEU A 438 16.07 10.19 16.71
C LEU A 438 17.61 10.26 16.72
N SER A 439 18.33 9.14 16.88
CA SER A 439 19.80 9.11 17.01
C SER A 439 20.56 9.65 15.80
N ASN A 440 19.90 9.78 14.64
CA ASN A 440 20.49 10.38 13.44
C ASN A 440 20.48 11.92 13.47
N TYR A 441 19.86 12.52 14.48
CA TYR A 441 19.79 13.96 14.70
C TYR A 441 20.68 14.37 15.88
N SER A 442 21.05 15.64 15.94
CA SER A 442 21.90 16.19 17.01
C SER A 442 21.54 17.66 17.25
N GLY A 443 22.05 18.23 18.34
CA GLY A 443 21.73 19.59 18.74
C GLY A 443 20.33 19.73 19.34
N THR A 444 19.72 20.90 19.15
CA THR A 444 18.33 21.14 19.56
C THR A 444 17.39 20.78 18.41
N ALA A 445 16.53 19.79 18.63
CA ALA A 445 15.53 19.36 17.68
C ALA A 445 14.13 19.87 18.03
N PHE A 446 13.32 20.12 17.00
CA PHE A 446 11.91 20.46 17.12
C PHE A 446 11.09 19.44 16.35
N ILE A 447 10.04 18.90 16.98
CA ILE A 447 9.09 18.01 16.32
C ILE A 447 7.90 18.84 15.88
N ALA A 448 7.39 18.59 14.68
CA ALA A 448 6.19 19.26 14.17
C ALA A 448 5.15 18.28 13.66
N PHE A 449 3.89 18.55 13.98
CA PHE A 449 2.73 17.85 13.45
C PHE A 449 2.03 18.77 12.45
N LYS A 450 2.16 18.43 11.16
CA LYS A 450 1.64 19.24 10.05
C LYS A 450 0.39 18.60 9.48
N TYR A 451 -0.73 19.32 9.55
CA TYR A 451 -1.98 18.97 8.88
C TYR A 451 -2.10 19.69 7.54
N THR A 452 -2.56 18.98 6.51
CA THR A 452 -2.96 19.53 5.22
C THR A 452 -4.34 19.02 4.81
N GLY A 453 -5.26 19.93 4.51
CA GLY A 453 -6.62 19.63 4.06
C GLY A 453 -7.24 20.85 3.38
N ASN A 454 -8.56 20.87 3.22
CA ASN A 454 -9.31 22.05 2.77
C ASN A 454 -10.78 21.97 3.20
N GLY A 455 -11.62 22.94 2.81
CA GLY A 455 -13.04 22.98 3.17
C GLY A 455 -13.96 22.00 2.44
N ASN A 456 -13.43 21.16 1.53
CA ASN A 456 -14.18 20.12 0.84
C ASN A 456 -14.31 18.88 1.74
N VAL A 457 -15.51 18.30 1.80
CA VAL A 457 -15.85 17.09 2.58
C VAL A 457 -14.99 15.87 2.25
N ASN A 458 -14.34 15.85 1.09
CA ASN A 458 -13.43 14.76 0.70
C ASN A 458 -12.01 14.96 1.26
N PHE A 459 -11.67 16.14 1.79
CA PHE A 459 -10.31 16.51 2.22
C PHE A 459 -10.30 17.30 3.54
N ASP A 460 -11.35 17.19 4.35
CA ASP A 460 -11.54 17.95 5.59
C ASP A 460 -11.43 17.15 6.88
N GLY A 461 -10.97 15.90 6.78
CA GLY A 461 -10.97 14.89 7.83
C GLY A 461 -10.29 15.36 9.11
N THR A 462 -10.72 14.77 10.23
CA THR A 462 -10.24 15.13 11.56
C THR A 462 -9.17 14.17 12.03
N TYR A 463 -8.06 14.73 12.52
CA TYR A 463 -7.04 14.00 13.26
C TYR A 463 -7.01 14.47 14.72
N GLU A 464 -6.87 13.52 15.62
CA GLU A 464 -6.54 13.74 17.02
C GLU A 464 -5.11 13.27 17.30
N LEU A 465 -4.42 13.95 18.22
CA LEU A 465 -3.03 13.73 18.61
C LEU A 465 -2.93 13.79 20.14
N ASP A 466 -2.28 12.80 20.74
CA ASP A 466 -2.14 12.69 22.18
C ASP A 466 -0.87 11.92 22.57
N ASN A 467 -0.55 11.90 23.87
CA ASN A 467 0.50 11.10 24.51
C ASN A 467 1.88 11.24 23.84
N ILE A 468 2.27 12.48 23.53
CA ILE A 468 3.56 12.78 22.90
C ILE A 468 4.66 12.61 23.94
N SER A 469 5.66 11.80 23.63
CA SER A 469 6.80 11.55 24.51
C SER A 469 8.09 11.42 23.72
N VAL A 470 9.17 11.99 24.27
CA VAL A 470 10.54 11.67 23.87
C VAL A 470 11.26 11.12 25.08
N ILE A 471 11.58 9.82 25.03
CA ILE A 471 12.34 9.12 26.07
C ILE A 471 13.74 8.81 25.58
N ALA A 472 14.68 8.74 26.52
CA ALA A 472 16.08 8.65 26.21
C ALA A 472 16.88 7.85 27.23
N LYS A 473 18.05 7.38 26.77
CA LYS A 473 19.05 6.65 27.57
C LYS A 473 20.26 7.50 27.91
#